data_AF-A0A549YFD2-F1
#
_entry.id   AF-A0A549YFD2-F1
#
_cell.length_a   1.000
_cell.length_b   1.000
_cell.length_c   1.000
_cell.angle_alpha   90.00
_cell.angle_beta   90.00
_cell.angle_gamma   90.00
#
_symmetry.space_group_name_H-M   'P 1'
#
loop_
_entity.id
_entity.type
_entity.pdbx_description
1 polymer ?
#
loop_
_entity_poly.entity_id
_entity_poly.type
_entity_poly.pdbx_seq_one_letter_code
_entity_poly.pdbx_strand_id
1 'polypeptide(L)'
;MMKLIRSSIPWSSKIMLTTFIMALFFSFMSSLFREGAGLVISLTIVLVFILIGIIGDTIGLASATAKEEYFRAMASKKIKGAKEATYITRNAPLFSSFFNDVVGDIAGIVSGAASTSVVFQLGRMINTTEGSLGFIAISVLLTSLIAAVTVGGKAVCKTIAIYKSTPIILFTGKILYMFKVVRHVLTFQSFSLSKRKSQH
;
A
#
# COMPACT_ATOMS: atom_id res chain seq x y z
N MET A 1 -32.41 -3.92 1.30
CA MET A 1 -31.23 -3.78 2.19
C MET A 1 -30.54 -5.13 2.48
N MET A 2 -31.23 -6.15 3.02
CA MET A 2 -30.62 -7.46 3.37
C MET A 2 -29.98 -8.24 2.19
N LYS A 3 -30.53 -8.16 0.97
CA LYS A 3 -29.91 -8.81 -0.22
C LYS A 3 -28.55 -8.23 -0.59
N LEU A 4 -28.37 -6.91 -0.46
CA LEU A 4 -27.09 -6.22 -0.73
C LEU A 4 -26.02 -6.58 0.30
N ILE A 5 -26.40 -6.71 1.57
CA ILE A 5 -25.48 -7.13 2.65
C ILE A 5 -25.04 -8.58 2.41
N ARG A 6 -25.97 -9.48 2.04
CA ARG A 6 -25.67 -10.90 1.79
C ARG A 6 -24.72 -11.13 0.61
N SER A 7 -24.76 -10.28 -0.42
CA SER A 7 -23.80 -10.31 -1.54
C SER A 7 -22.43 -9.76 -1.18
N SER A 8 -22.32 -8.89 -0.17
CA SER A 8 -21.06 -8.28 0.26
C SER A 8 -20.29 -9.12 1.29
N ILE A 9 -20.95 -10.02 2.02
CA ILE A 9 -20.33 -10.92 3.03
C ILE A 9 -19.20 -11.80 2.46
N PRO A 10 -19.38 -12.56 1.34
CA PRO A 10 -18.30 -13.40 0.81
C PRO A 10 -17.11 -12.58 0.28
N TRP A 11 -17.35 -11.30 -0.02
CA TRP A 11 -16.34 -10.38 -0.49
C TRP A 11 -15.56 -9.74 0.68
N SER A 12 -16.28 -9.30 1.71
CA SER A 12 -15.72 -8.80 2.97
C SER A 12 -14.82 -9.84 3.66
N SER A 13 -15.24 -11.11 3.71
CA SER A 13 -14.39 -12.20 4.24
C SER A 13 -13.10 -12.42 3.45
N LYS A 14 -13.13 -12.28 2.11
CA LYS A 14 -11.91 -12.41 1.29
C LYS A 14 -10.95 -11.25 1.51
N ILE A 15 -11.46 -10.03 1.63
CA ILE A 15 -10.64 -8.87 1.97
C ILE A 15 -10.02 -9.08 3.34
N MET A 16 -10.82 -9.40 4.36
CA MET A 16 -10.34 -9.62 5.73
C MET A 16 -9.22 -10.67 5.78
N LEU A 17 -9.38 -11.81 5.09
CA LEU A 17 -8.35 -12.85 5.04
C LEU A 17 -7.08 -12.39 4.31
N THR A 18 -7.24 -11.67 3.18
CA THR A 18 -6.10 -11.14 2.41
C THR A 18 -5.35 -10.07 3.20
N THR A 19 -6.08 -9.18 3.88
CA THR A 19 -5.57 -8.18 4.82
C THR A 19 -4.80 -8.83 5.94
N PHE A 20 -5.34 -9.87 6.56
CA PHE A 20 -4.68 -10.58 7.66
C PHE A 20 -3.35 -11.19 7.21
N ILE A 21 -3.33 -11.87 6.07
CA ILE A 21 -2.11 -12.47 5.51
C ILE A 21 -1.08 -11.39 5.16
N MET A 22 -1.51 -10.28 4.55
CA MET A 22 -0.61 -9.16 4.26
C MET A 22 -0.11 -8.47 5.52
N ALA A 23 -0.96 -8.28 6.52
CA ALA A 23 -0.58 -7.68 7.78
C ALA A 23 0.47 -8.53 8.51
N LEU A 24 0.32 -9.86 8.51
CA LEU A 24 1.32 -10.79 9.03
C LEU A 24 2.64 -10.67 8.28
N PHE A 25 2.60 -10.68 6.94
CA PHE A 25 3.80 -10.56 6.12
C PHE A 25 4.54 -9.24 6.35
N PHE A 26 3.84 -8.10 6.28
CA PHE A 26 4.43 -6.78 6.49
C PHE A 26 4.88 -6.56 7.93
N SER A 27 4.14 -7.08 8.91
CA SER A 27 4.54 -7.00 10.32
C SER A 27 5.80 -7.80 10.58
N PHE A 28 5.91 -9.00 10.01
CA PHE A 28 7.10 -9.84 10.09
C PHE A 28 8.32 -9.19 9.42
N MET A 29 8.14 -8.61 8.23
CA MET A 29 9.21 -7.82 7.60
C MET A 29 9.61 -6.65 8.50
N SER A 30 8.64 -5.87 8.99
CA SER A 30 8.90 -4.69 9.84
C SER A 30 9.56 -5.04 11.19
N SER A 31 9.26 -6.19 11.79
CA SER A 31 9.96 -6.64 13.00
C SER A 31 11.43 -6.95 12.73
N LEU A 32 11.75 -7.61 11.61
CA LEU A 32 13.14 -7.93 11.23
C LEU A 32 13.99 -6.67 10.99
N PHE A 33 13.40 -5.60 10.44
CA PHE A 33 14.10 -4.33 10.23
C PHE A 33 14.27 -3.49 11.51
N ARG A 34 13.55 -3.79 12.60
CA ARG A 34 13.60 -3.02 13.86
C ARG A 34 14.65 -3.52 14.84
N GLU A 35 14.95 -4.82 14.87
CA GLU A 35 15.96 -5.39 15.76
C GLU A 35 17.37 -4.93 15.32
N GLY A 36 17.87 -3.87 15.96
CA GLY A 36 19.21 -3.30 15.72
C GLY A 36 19.21 -1.95 14.99
N ALA A 37 18.05 -1.40 14.63
CA ALA A 37 17.94 -0.10 14.00
C ALA A 37 18.15 1.05 15.02
N GLY A 38 19.18 1.88 14.80
CA GLY A 38 19.32 3.15 15.51
C GLY A 38 18.16 4.13 15.22
N LEU A 39 18.10 5.25 15.95
CA LEU A 39 16.96 6.18 15.88
C LEU A 39 16.67 6.67 14.46
N VAL A 40 17.72 7.02 13.71
CA VAL A 40 17.61 7.53 12.34
C VAL A 40 16.96 6.49 11.42
N ILE A 41 17.34 5.23 11.57
CA ILE A 41 16.82 4.12 10.76
C ILE A 41 15.35 3.88 11.12
N SER A 42 15.03 3.87 12.42
CA SER A 42 13.66 3.68 12.90
C SER A 42 12.71 4.79 12.43
N LEU A 43 13.15 6.05 12.46
CA LEU A 43 12.39 7.19 11.94
C LEU A 43 12.19 7.10 10.42
N THR A 44 13.21 6.66 9.69
CA THR A 44 13.14 6.44 8.25
C THR A 44 12.11 5.36 7.91
N ILE A 45 12.09 4.25 8.65
CA ILE A 45 11.13 3.17 8.48
C ILE A 45 9.69 3.67 8.67
N VAL A 46 9.44 4.43 9.75
CA VAL A 46 8.12 5.04 10.01
C VAL A 46 7.68 5.91 8.83
N LEU A 47 8.58 6.77 8.33
CA LEU A 47 8.29 7.67 7.22
C LEU A 47 7.97 6.90 5.93
N VAL A 48 8.73 5.84 5.63
CA VAL A 48 8.47 4.96 4.47
C VAL A 48 7.09 4.32 4.57
N PHE A 49 6.70 3.78 5.73
CA PHE A 49 5.36 3.21 5.90
C PHE A 49 4.25 4.24 5.72
N ILE A 50 4.41 5.45 6.25
CA ILE A 50 3.44 6.55 6.05
C ILE A 50 3.29 6.88 4.56
N LEU A 51 4.41 6.99 3.83
CA LEU A 51 4.40 7.25 2.40
C LEU A 51 3.70 6.13 1.62
N ILE A 52 3.96 4.86 1.95
CA ILE A 52 3.28 3.71 1.34
C ILE A 52 1.77 3.82 1.57
N GLY A 53 1.34 4.14 2.79
CA GLY A 53 -0.07 4.33 3.12
C GLY A 53 -0.72 5.46 2.32
N ILE A 54 -0.06 6.62 2.21
CA ILE A 54 -0.56 7.77 1.44
C ILE A 54 -0.67 7.43 -0.06
N ILE A 55 0.35 6.77 -0.63
CA ILE A 55 0.36 6.35 -2.03
C ILE A 55 -0.75 5.32 -2.26
N GLY A 56 -0.93 4.36 -1.35
CA GLY A 56 -2.03 3.39 -1.39
C GLY A 56 -3.39 4.08 -1.47
N ASP A 57 -3.69 4.99 -0.53
CA ASP A 57 -4.92 5.77 -0.52
C ASP A 57 -5.15 6.54 -1.83
N THR A 58 -4.07 7.11 -2.38
CA THR A 58 -4.11 7.88 -3.62
C THR A 58 -4.49 6.98 -4.80
N ILE A 59 -3.91 5.79 -4.89
CA ILE A 59 -4.23 4.80 -5.93
C ILE A 59 -5.66 4.31 -5.79
N GLY A 60 -6.11 4.00 -4.57
CA GLY A 60 -7.46 3.55 -4.31
C GLY A 60 -8.50 4.61 -4.70
N LEU A 61 -8.34 5.85 -4.24
CA LEU A 61 -9.22 6.96 -4.61
C LEU A 61 -9.16 7.29 -6.12
N ALA A 62 -7.96 7.27 -6.72
CA ALA A 62 -7.82 7.45 -8.17
C ALA A 62 -8.58 6.36 -8.94
N SER A 63 -8.60 5.12 -8.45
CA SER A 63 -9.32 4.01 -9.11
C SER A 63 -10.82 4.21 -9.08
N ALA A 64 -11.36 4.75 -7.98
CA ALA A 64 -12.77 5.07 -7.82
C ALA A 64 -13.24 6.28 -8.65
N THR A 65 -12.34 7.23 -8.91
CA THR A 65 -12.66 8.49 -9.60
C THR A 65 -12.32 8.49 -11.09
N ALA A 66 -11.50 7.56 -11.56
CA ALA A 66 -11.12 7.49 -12.96
C ALA A 66 -12.26 6.95 -13.85
N LYS A 67 -12.48 7.57 -15.02
CA LYS A 67 -13.53 7.15 -15.94
C LYS A 67 -13.06 6.05 -16.89
N GLU A 68 -13.82 4.95 -16.96
CA GLU A 68 -13.51 3.79 -17.80
C GLU A 68 -13.38 4.13 -19.30
N GLU A 69 -14.19 5.06 -19.81
CA GLU A 69 -14.25 5.47 -21.22
C GLU A 69 -12.88 5.91 -21.76
N TYR A 70 -12.14 6.71 -20.98
CA TYR A 70 -10.81 7.17 -21.38
C TYR A 70 -9.85 5.98 -21.55
N PHE A 71 -9.91 4.97 -20.68
CA PHE A 71 -9.04 3.79 -20.78
C PHE A 71 -9.45 2.87 -21.92
N ARG A 72 -10.74 2.72 -22.20
CA ARG A 72 -11.20 1.97 -23.38
C ARG A 72 -10.70 2.60 -24.68
N ALA A 73 -10.78 3.92 -24.81
CA ALA A 73 -10.22 4.64 -25.97
C ALA A 73 -8.69 4.45 -26.09
N MET A 74 -7.97 4.52 -24.96
CA MET A 74 -6.52 4.27 -24.92
C MET A 74 -6.16 2.82 -25.27
N ALA A 75 -6.99 1.84 -24.87
CA ALA A 75 -6.81 0.44 -25.19
C ALA A 75 -7.02 0.15 -26.69
N SER A 76 -7.98 0.83 -27.34
CA SER A 76 -8.18 0.78 -28.79
C SER A 76 -6.97 1.31 -29.55
N LYS A 77 -6.29 2.33 -29.01
CA LYS A 77 -5.00 2.85 -29.52
C LYS A 77 -3.78 1.98 -29.14
N LYS A 78 -3.99 0.80 -28.55
CA LYS A 78 -2.95 -0.16 -28.13
C LYS A 78 -1.90 0.44 -27.19
N ILE A 79 -2.29 1.39 -26.34
CA ILE A 79 -1.39 1.94 -25.32
C ILE A 79 -1.07 0.86 -24.28
N LYS A 80 0.22 0.66 -23.98
CA LYS A 80 0.70 -0.32 -23.00
C LYS A 80 0.12 -0.02 -21.61
N GLY A 81 -0.43 -1.03 -20.94
CA GLY A 81 -1.08 -0.89 -19.63
C GLY A 81 -2.51 -0.37 -19.65
N ALA A 82 -3.05 0.04 -20.82
CA ALA A 82 -4.41 0.59 -20.90
C ALA A 82 -5.49 -0.49 -20.68
N LYS A 83 -5.25 -1.74 -21.11
CA LYS A 83 -6.17 -2.86 -20.87
C LYS A 83 -6.27 -3.19 -19.38
N GLU A 84 -5.14 -3.19 -18.69
CA GLU A 84 -5.03 -3.39 -17.24
C GLU A 84 -5.67 -2.23 -16.48
N ALA A 85 -5.46 -0.99 -16.93
CA ALA A 85 -6.13 0.18 -16.37
C ALA A 85 -7.67 0.09 -16.52
N THR A 86 -8.19 -0.36 -17.68
CA THR A 86 -9.63 -0.62 -17.85
C THR A 86 -10.14 -1.68 -16.87
N TYR A 87 -9.37 -2.74 -16.63
CA TYR A 87 -9.72 -3.76 -15.65
C TYR A 87 -9.78 -3.18 -14.21
N ILE A 88 -8.81 -2.35 -13.84
CA ILE A 88 -8.80 -1.67 -12.54
C ILE A 88 -10.07 -0.81 -12.38
N THR A 89 -10.39 0.04 -13.37
CA THR A 89 -11.55 0.94 -13.28
C THR A 89 -12.88 0.18 -13.30
N ARG A 90 -12.96 -0.95 -14.01
CA ARG A 90 -14.15 -1.80 -14.03
C ARG A 90 -14.40 -2.47 -12.67
N ASN A 91 -13.34 -2.77 -11.94
CA ASN A 91 -13.37 -3.32 -10.59
C ASN A 91 -13.03 -2.26 -9.52
N ALA A 92 -13.30 -0.99 -9.80
CA ALA A 92 -12.90 0.13 -8.95
C ALA A 92 -13.36 0.03 -7.48
N PRO A 93 -14.59 -0.41 -7.15
CA PRO A 93 -14.99 -0.56 -5.74
C PRO A 93 -14.11 -1.57 -4.99
N LEU A 94 -13.71 -2.64 -5.68
CA LEU A 94 -12.82 -3.65 -5.10
C LEU A 94 -11.41 -3.11 -4.89
N PHE A 95 -10.88 -2.46 -5.91
CA PHE A 95 -9.52 -1.92 -5.90
C PHE A 95 -9.40 -0.78 -4.88
N SER A 96 -10.39 0.11 -4.81
CA SER A 96 -10.41 1.22 -3.87
C SER A 96 -10.46 0.75 -2.42
N SER A 97 -11.33 -0.22 -2.08
CA SER A 97 -11.39 -0.74 -0.71
C SER A 97 -10.12 -1.50 -0.34
N PHE A 98 -9.53 -2.26 -1.26
CA PHE A 98 -8.25 -2.92 -1.00
C PHE A 98 -7.14 -1.89 -0.71
N PHE A 99 -6.94 -0.90 -1.57
CA PHE A 99 -5.84 0.05 -1.38
C PHE A 99 -6.07 1.06 -0.25
N ASN A 100 -7.30 1.52 -0.04
CA ASN A 100 -7.60 2.47 1.03
C ASN A 100 -7.66 1.76 2.39
N ASP A 101 -8.45 0.69 2.50
CA ASP A 101 -8.72 0.05 3.79
C ASP A 101 -7.57 -0.89 4.16
N VAL A 102 -7.11 -1.75 3.24
CA VAL A 102 -6.09 -2.76 3.59
C VAL A 102 -4.70 -2.15 3.65
N VAL A 103 -4.25 -1.53 2.56
CA VAL A 103 -2.89 -0.99 2.48
C VAL A 103 -2.75 0.23 3.38
N GLY A 104 -3.76 1.11 3.41
CA GLY A 104 -3.81 2.27 4.28
C GLY A 104 -3.79 1.92 5.77
N ASP A 105 -4.65 1.00 6.23
CA ASP A 105 -4.72 0.65 7.66
C ASP A 105 -3.48 -0.13 8.11
N ILE A 106 -2.97 -1.07 7.31
CA ILE A 106 -1.74 -1.80 7.64
C ILE A 106 -0.56 -0.84 7.75
N ALA A 107 -0.42 0.09 6.80
CA ALA A 107 0.64 1.11 6.84
C ALA A 107 0.52 1.98 8.11
N GLY A 108 -0.70 2.35 8.49
CA GLY A 108 -0.98 3.09 9.73
C GLY A 108 -0.62 2.32 10.99
N ILE A 109 -1.04 1.06 11.11
CA ILE A 109 -0.76 0.21 12.28
C ILE A 109 0.74 -0.06 12.41
N VAL A 110 1.40 -0.42 11.31
CA VAL A 110 2.83 -0.75 11.32
C VAL A 110 3.69 0.49 11.59
N SER A 111 3.35 1.64 11.00
CA SER A 111 4.04 2.91 11.28
C SER A 111 3.81 3.37 12.73
N GLY A 112 2.60 3.19 13.26
CA GLY A 112 2.30 3.46 14.67
C GLY A 112 3.15 2.59 15.61
N ALA A 113 3.18 1.28 15.39
CA ALA A 113 4.02 0.36 16.17
C ALA A 113 5.51 0.69 16.06
N ALA A 114 5.99 1.08 14.87
CA ALA A 114 7.37 1.52 14.68
C ALA A 114 7.66 2.87 15.37
N SER A 115 6.68 3.78 15.43
CA SER A 115 6.81 5.07 16.13
C SER A 115 7.03 4.88 17.62
N THR A 116 6.37 3.89 18.23
CA THR A 116 6.58 3.53 19.64
C THR A 116 8.04 3.13 19.89
N SER A 117 8.64 2.32 19.01
CA SER A 117 10.07 1.98 19.10
C SER A 117 10.97 3.21 19.01
N VAL A 118 10.63 4.19 18.15
CA VAL A 118 11.37 5.46 18.05
C VAL A 118 11.29 6.26 19.36
N VAL A 119 10.10 6.35 19.96
CA VAL A 119 9.91 7.04 21.25
C VAL A 119 10.77 6.40 22.35
N PHE A 120 10.80 5.07 22.44
CA PHE A 120 11.63 4.36 23.42
C PHE A 120 13.13 4.62 23.22
N GLN A 121 13.60 4.59 21.97
CA GLN A 121 15.02 4.89 21.68
C GLN A 121 15.38 6.34 21.99
N LEU A 122 14.50 7.28 21.65
CA LEU A 122 14.70 8.69 21.92
C LEU A 122 14.73 8.94 23.44
N GLY A 123 13.83 8.32 24.21
CA GLY A 123 13.79 8.35 25.68
C GLY A 123 15.07 7.85 26.35
N ARG A 124 15.68 6.79 25.82
CA ARG A 124 16.97 6.27 26.30
C ARG A 124 18.12 7.24 26.04
N MET A 125 18.14 7.93 24.89
CA MET A 125 19.21 8.89 24.57
C MET A 125 19.20 10.14 25.46
N ILE A 126 18.02 10.60 25.87
CA ILE A 126 17.86 11.76 26.75
C ILE A 126 17.90 11.39 28.25
N ASN A 127 18.33 10.18 28.59
CA ASN A 127 18.40 9.65 29.96
C ASN A 127 17.11 9.86 30.79
N THR A 128 15.95 9.82 30.14
CA THR A 128 14.67 10.04 30.82
C THR A 128 14.09 8.70 31.23
N THR A 129 13.73 8.55 32.51
CA THR A 129 13.09 7.32 33.02
C THR A 129 11.76 7.09 32.32
N GLU A 130 11.49 5.83 31.96
CA GLU A 130 10.21 5.41 31.40
C GLU A 130 9.06 5.84 32.35
N GLY A 131 8.09 6.58 31.82
CA GLY A 131 6.96 7.12 32.60
C GLY A 131 7.17 8.51 33.21
N SER A 132 8.34 9.13 33.06
CA SER A 132 8.53 10.55 33.41
C SER A 132 7.68 11.48 32.54
N LEU A 133 7.30 12.64 33.08
CA LEU A 133 6.58 13.69 32.33
C LEU A 133 7.30 14.08 31.03
N GLY A 134 8.64 14.09 31.03
CA GLY A 134 9.43 14.37 29.83
C GLY A 134 9.28 13.30 28.74
N PHE A 135 9.24 12.02 29.13
CA PHE A 135 9.04 10.90 28.21
C PHE A 135 7.63 10.94 27.60
N ILE A 136 6.61 11.18 28.42
CA ILE A 136 5.23 11.30 27.98
C ILE A 136 5.06 12.48 27.01
N ALA A 137 5.62 13.65 27.34
CA ALA A 137 5.56 14.82 26.47
C ALA A 137 6.18 14.55 25.10
N ILE A 138 7.35 13.90 25.05
CA ILE A 138 8.03 13.57 23.79
C ILE A 138 7.25 12.53 22.99
N SER A 139 6.71 11.51 23.66
CA SER A 139 5.86 10.49 23.03
C SER A 139 4.63 11.13 22.36
N VAL A 140 3.93 11.99 23.09
CA VAL A 140 2.74 12.69 22.59
C VAL A 140 3.11 13.62 21.44
N LEU A 141 4.19 14.40 21.56
CA LEU A 141 4.65 15.29 20.49
C LEU A 141 5.01 14.52 19.22
N LEU A 142 5.76 13.42 19.35
CA LEU A 142 6.19 12.63 18.19
C LEU A 142 4.99 11.96 17.51
N THR A 143 4.12 11.30 18.29
CA THR A 143 2.92 10.62 17.75
C THR A 143 1.94 11.61 17.14
N SER A 144 1.76 12.79 17.74
CA SER A 144 0.93 13.86 17.19
C SER A 144 1.51 14.43 15.90
N LEU A 145 2.83 14.61 15.81
CA LEU A 145 3.50 15.05 14.58
C LEU A 145 3.33 14.02 13.46
N ILE A 146 3.52 12.74 13.77
CA ILE A 146 3.31 11.64 12.83
C ILE A 146 1.86 11.61 12.34
N ALA A 147 0.89 11.73 13.24
CA ALA A 147 -0.52 11.79 12.89
C ALA A 147 -0.85 12.98 11.99
N ALA A 148 -0.35 14.18 12.33
CA ALA A 148 -0.54 15.40 11.53
C ALA A 148 0.05 15.26 10.12
N VAL A 149 1.26 14.74 9.99
CA VAL A 149 1.91 14.47 8.69
C VAL A 149 1.12 13.43 7.89
N THR A 150 0.63 12.37 8.55
CA THR A 150 -0.13 11.30 7.88
C THR A 150 -1.46 11.82 7.34
N VAL A 151 -2.25 12.51 8.16
CA VAL A 151 -3.57 13.04 7.77
C VAL A 151 -3.42 14.19 6.77
N GLY A 152 -2.49 15.11 7.01
CA GLY A 152 -2.20 16.23 6.11
C GLY A 152 -1.69 15.77 4.75
N GLY A 153 -0.77 14.80 4.72
CA GLY A 153 -0.26 14.20 3.49
C GLY A 153 -1.37 13.52 2.67
N LYS A 154 -2.25 12.75 3.33
CA LYS A 154 -3.43 12.16 2.69
C LYS A 154 -4.33 13.25 2.08
N ALA A 155 -4.60 14.34 2.79
CA ALA A 155 -5.47 15.41 2.28
C ALA A 155 -4.93 16.04 0.98
N VAL A 156 -3.63 16.33 0.93
CA VAL A 156 -2.97 16.88 -0.28
C VAL A 156 -3.06 15.88 -1.43
N CYS A 157 -2.72 14.61 -1.18
CA CYS A 157 -2.72 13.60 -2.23
C CYS A 157 -4.12 13.23 -2.74
N LYS A 158 -5.18 13.37 -1.92
CA LYS A 158 -6.56 13.18 -2.38
C LYS A 158 -6.95 14.15 -3.50
N THR A 159 -6.55 15.42 -3.38
CA THR A 159 -6.76 16.41 -4.44
C THR A 159 -6.07 15.96 -5.72
N ILE A 160 -4.82 15.50 -5.63
CA ILE A 160 -4.07 14.99 -6.78
C ILE A 160 -4.75 13.76 -7.37
N ALA A 161 -5.23 12.83 -6.53
CA ALA A 161 -5.93 11.62 -6.96
C ALA A 161 -7.18 11.94 -7.79
N ILE A 162 -7.96 12.94 -7.38
CA ILE A 162 -9.21 13.33 -8.06
C ILE A 162 -8.90 13.99 -9.41
N TYR A 163 -8.02 15.01 -9.44
CA TYR A 163 -7.75 15.79 -10.66
C TYR A 163 -6.81 15.08 -11.65
N LYS A 164 -5.96 14.17 -11.17
CA LYS A 164 -5.00 13.39 -11.98
C LYS A 164 -5.26 11.88 -11.89
N SER A 165 -6.52 11.47 -11.73
CA SER A 165 -6.92 10.05 -11.64
C SER A 165 -6.49 9.21 -12.85
N THR A 166 -6.62 9.77 -14.05
CA THR A 166 -6.33 9.07 -15.31
C THR A 166 -4.85 8.65 -15.45
N PRO A 167 -3.86 9.57 -15.34
CA PRO A 167 -2.46 9.18 -15.41
C PRO A 167 -2.01 8.27 -14.26
N ILE A 168 -2.56 8.44 -13.05
CA ILE A 168 -2.25 7.58 -11.90
C ILE A 168 -2.65 6.13 -12.21
N ILE A 169 -3.88 5.91 -12.65
CA ILE A 169 -4.37 4.56 -12.95
C ILE A 169 -3.73 3.99 -14.21
N LEU A 170 -3.37 4.81 -15.19
CA LEU A 170 -2.58 4.34 -16.33
C LEU A 170 -1.19 3.86 -15.88
N PHE A 171 -0.54 4.56 -14.94
CA PHE A 171 0.74 4.15 -14.39
C PHE A 171 0.61 2.83 -13.61
N THR A 172 -0.40 2.70 -12.74
CA THR A 172 -0.70 1.44 -12.05
C THR A 172 -0.98 0.30 -13.04
N GLY A 173 -1.73 0.57 -14.11
CA GLY A 173 -1.98 -0.40 -15.19
C GLY A 173 -0.71 -0.81 -15.94
N LYS A 174 0.24 0.11 -16.16
CA LYS A 174 1.55 -0.20 -16.74
C LYS A 174 2.39 -1.10 -15.84
N ILE A 175 2.37 -0.87 -14.52
CA ILE A 175 3.05 -1.74 -13.55
C ILE A 175 2.47 -3.15 -13.61
N LEU A 176 1.14 -3.29 -13.59
CA LEU A 176 0.48 -4.60 -13.72
C LEU A 176 0.82 -5.29 -15.05
N TYR A 177 0.84 -4.53 -16.15
CA TYR A 177 1.25 -5.04 -17.45
C TYR A 177 2.70 -5.56 -17.43
N MET A 178 3.62 -4.82 -16.80
CA MET A 178 5.01 -5.22 -16.64
C MET A 178 5.11 -6.53 -15.84
N PHE A 179 4.42 -6.66 -14.72
CA PHE A 179 4.39 -7.92 -13.96
C PHE A 179 3.84 -9.09 -14.77
N LYS A 180 2.80 -8.85 -15.59
CA LYS A 180 2.25 -9.87 -16.47
C LYS A 180 3.24 -10.31 -17.55
N VAL A 181 3.97 -9.36 -18.14
CA VAL A 181 5.02 -9.64 -19.13
C VAL A 181 6.17 -10.41 -18.49
N VAL A 182 6.66 -9.98 -17.32
CA VAL A 182 7.72 -10.68 -16.57
C VAL A 182 7.30 -12.10 -16.24
N ARG A 183 6.08 -12.31 -15.74
CA ARG A 183 5.56 -13.64 -15.45
C ARG A 183 5.47 -14.49 -16.73
N HIS A 184 5.05 -13.92 -17.85
CA HIS A 184 4.99 -14.65 -19.13
C HIS A 184 6.37 -15.01 -19.68
N VAL A 185 7.38 -14.15 -19.52
CA VAL A 185 8.77 -14.43 -19.89
C VAL A 185 9.35 -15.55 -19.02
N LEU A 186 9.11 -15.52 -17.70
CA LEU A 186 9.54 -16.57 -16.78
C LEU A 186 8.88 -17.92 -17.09
N THR A 187 7.58 -17.94 -17.41
CA THR A 187 6.89 -19.18 -17.82
C THR A 187 7.38 -19.69 -19.18
N PHE A 188 7.71 -18.80 -20.11
CA PHE A 188 8.23 -19.19 -21.44
C PHE A 188 9.64 -19.77 -21.36
N GLN A 189 10.47 -19.28 -20.44
CA GLN A 189 11.81 -19.83 -20.19
C GLN A 189 11.76 -21.24 -19.60
N SER A 190 10.78 -21.51 -18.73
CA SER A 190 10.50 -22.87 -18.19
C SER A 190 10.12 -23.87 -19.29
N PHE A 191 9.33 -23.45 -20.29
CA PHE A 191 8.94 -24.32 -21.40
C PHE A 191 10.09 -24.62 -22.38
N SER A 192 11.00 -23.67 -22.56
CA SER A 192 12.20 -23.82 -23.41
C SER A 192 13.23 -24.80 -22.82
N LEU A 193 13.36 -24.85 -21.49
CA LEU A 193 14.29 -25.76 -20.81
C LEU A 193 13.79 -27.22 -20.77
N SER A 194 12.48 -27.45 -20.71
CA SER A 194 11.89 -28.80 -20.76
C SER A 194 12.09 -29.47 -22.14
N LYS A 195 12.02 -28.71 -23.24
CA LYS A 195 12.26 -29.24 -24.59
C LYS A 195 13.72 -29.63 -24.88
N ARG A 196 14.70 -29.05 -24.16
CA ARG A 196 16.12 -29.43 -24.29
C ARG A 196 16.52 -30.68 -23.51
N LYS A 197 15.71 -31.11 -22.53
CA LYS A 197 15.97 -32.32 -21.74
C LYS A 197 15.32 -33.60 -22.31
N SER A 198 14.52 -33.47 -23.37
CA SER A 198 13.86 -34.57 -24.08
C SER A 198 14.57 -34.94 -25.41
N GLN A 199 15.73 -34.34 -25.70
CA GLN A 199 16.56 -34.63 -26.88
C GLN A 199 17.96 -35.13 -26.53
N HIS A 200 18.18 -35.54 -25.28
CA HIS A 200 19.37 -36.26 -24.84
C HIS A 200 18.96 -37.51 -24.08
#